data_AF-A0A8E0VPV6-F1
#
_entry.id   AF-A0A8E0VPV6-F1
#
_cell.length_a   1.000
_cell.length_b   1.000
_cell.length_c   1.000
_cell.angle_alpha   90.00
_cell.angle_beta   90.00
_cell.angle_gamma   90.00
#
_symmetry.space_group_name_H-M   'P 1'
#
loop_
_entity.id
_entity.type
_entity.pdbx_description
1 polymer ?
#
loop_
_entity_poly.entity_id
_entity_poly.type
_entity_poly.pdbx_seq_one_letter_code
_entity_poly.pdbx_strand_id
1 'polypeptide(L)'
;MEDDESDQHAVDYAVDEPAKDRVRVRIRVDGIRSRTRVARAGVLPRLVRQPSNANILFEPTPYGFYFECTGNEESDQRRYVLKVNYLPGEIIPEECSYRVCTDMVELILRKKVANFWTDELLRGLPVVK
;
A
#
# COMPACT_ATOMS: atom_id res chain seq x y z
N MET A 1 0.46 -7.91 31.68
CA MET A 1 0.95 -8.09 30.31
C MET A 1 0.55 -6.82 29.62
N GLU A 2 1.54 -5.98 29.32
CA GLU A 2 1.36 -4.64 28.80
C GLU A 2 0.69 -4.69 27.43
N ASP A 3 -0.47 -4.04 27.33
CA ASP A 3 -1.11 -3.71 26.07
C ASP A 3 -0.19 -2.69 25.37
N ASP A 4 0.61 -3.18 24.43
CA ASP A 4 1.41 -2.37 23.52
C ASP A 4 0.47 -1.69 22.51
N GLU A 5 -0.34 -0.75 22.99
CA GLU A 5 -1.05 0.24 22.16
C GLU A 5 -0.01 1.21 21.59
N SER A 6 0.88 0.68 20.74
CA SER A 6 1.71 1.49 19.84
C SER A 6 0.77 2.38 19.03
N ASP A 7 0.82 3.70 19.28
CA ASP A 7 0.05 4.77 18.64
C ASP A 7 -0.22 4.49 17.15
N GLN A 8 -1.34 3.82 16.84
CA GLN A 8 -1.79 3.63 15.47
C GLN A 8 -2.36 4.98 15.00
N HIS A 9 -1.52 5.77 14.34
CA HIS A 9 -2.00 6.96 13.66
C HIS A 9 -3.06 6.57 12.63
N ALA A 10 -4.19 7.28 12.64
CA ALA A 10 -5.19 7.16 11.59
C ALA A 10 -4.52 7.44 10.24
N VAL A 11 -4.44 6.41 9.40
CA VAL A 11 -3.77 6.50 8.10
C VAL A 11 -4.67 7.28 7.15
N ASP A 12 -4.17 8.43 6.66
CA ASP A 12 -4.83 9.20 5.61
C ASP A 12 -4.62 8.49 4.26
N TYR A 13 -5.73 8.17 3.58
CA TYR A 13 -5.68 7.48 2.31
C TYR A 13 -6.78 7.97 1.36
N ALA A 14 -6.51 7.85 0.06
CA ALA A 14 -7.47 8.01 -1.01
C ALA A 14 -7.51 6.74 -1.87
N VAL A 15 -8.66 6.46 -2.47
CA VAL A 15 -8.81 5.34 -3.40
C VAL A 15 -9.40 5.82 -4.72
N ASP A 16 -8.85 5.34 -5.83
CA ASP A 16 -9.36 5.60 -7.17
C ASP A 16 -9.21 4.38 -8.08
N GLU A 17 -9.86 4.44 -9.23
CA GLU A 17 -9.98 3.34 -10.17
C GLU A 17 -9.49 3.78 -11.55
N PRO A 18 -8.17 3.71 -11.81
CA PRO A 18 -7.59 4.23 -13.05
C PRO A 18 -7.97 3.41 -14.29
N ALA A 19 -8.40 2.15 -14.11
CA ALA A 19 -8.86 1.27 -15.17
C ALA A 19 -9.83 0.22 -14.61
N LYS A 20 -10.67 -0.38 -15.47
CA LYS A 20 -11.66 -1.41 -15.07
C LYS A 20 -11.08 -2.60 -14.32
N ASP A 21 -9.78 -2.85 -14.47
CA ASP A 21 -9.07 -4.00 -13.95
C ASP A 21 -8.02 -3.61 -12.88
N ARG A 22 -8.06 -2.36 -12.41
CA ARG A 22 -7.09 -1.80 -11.45
C ARG A 22 -7.76 -0.87 -10.45
N VAL A 23 -7.47 -1.10 -9.18
CA VAL A 23 -7.72 -0.13 -8.09
C VAL A 23 -6.38 0.43 -7.65
N ARG A 24 -6.35 1.72 -7.32
CA ARG A 24 -5.19 2.36 -6.73
C ARG A 24 -5.56 2.94 -5.37
N VAL A 25 -4.79 2.57 -4.36
CA VAL A 25 -4.89 3.13 -3.00
C VAL A 25 -3.67 4.01 -2.76
N ARG A 26 -3.89 5.29 -2.48
CA ARG A 26 -2.86 6.28 -2.20
C ARG A 26 -2.83 6.53 -0.70
N ILE A 27 -1.75 6.14 -0.06
CA ILE A 27 -1.57 6.22 1.40
C ILE A 27 -0.57 7.32 1.69
N ARG A 28 -0.97 8.31 2.48
CA ARG A 28 -0.07 9.39 2.91
C ARG A 28 0.86 8.85 4.00
N VAL A 29 2.16 9.03 3.79
CA VAL A 29 3.21 8.63 4.74
C VAL A 29 4.19 9.80 4.85
N ASP A 30 3.96 10.70 5.80
CA ASP A 30 4.70 11.95 5.88
C ASP A 30 6.20 11.71 6.12
N GLY A 31 7.04 12.24 5.23
CA GLY A 31 8.49 12.14 5.33
C GLY A 31 9.08 10.88 4.68
N ILE A 32 8.29 10.02 4.03
CA ILE A 32 8.84 8.89 3.29
C ILE A 32 9.64 9.38 2.08
N ARG A 33 10.89 8.92 1.98
CA ARG A 33 11.80 9.26 0.89
C ARG A 33 11.94 8.08 -0.05
N SER A 34 11.78 8.32 -1.34
CA SER A 34 12.06 7.33 -2.37
C SER A 34 13.50 7.47 -2.87
N ARG A 35 14.20 6.33 -3.01
CA ARG A 35 15.47 6.27 -3.71
C ARG A 35 15.33 5.31 -4.88
N THR A 36 15.83 5.72 -6.04
CA THR A 36 15.93 4.82 -7.20
C THR A 36 17.13 3.91 -6.99
N ARG A 37 16.91 2.61 -6.89
CA ARG A 37 17.95 1.58 -6.88
C ARG A 37 17.91 0.80 -8.20
N VAL A 38 19.08 0.37 -8.66
CA VAL A 38 19.18 -0.56 -9.79
C VAL A 38 19.03 -1.97 -9.22
N ALA A 39 17.90 -2.63 -9.51
CA ALA A 39 17.73 -4.04 -9.23
C ALA A 39 18.37 -4.86 -10.37
N ARG A 40 19.30 -5.75 -10.02
CA ARG A 40 19.83 -6.75 -10.95
C ARG A 40 18.83 -7.91 -11.06
N ALA A 41 17.84 -7.75 -11.93
CA ALA A 41 16.92 -8.82 -12.30
C ALA A 41 17.25 -9.30 -13.72
N GLY A 42 18.13 -10.31 -13.84
CA GLY A 42 18.50 -10.90 -15.13
C GLY A 42 19.36 -10.00 -16.02
N VAL A 43 19.16 -10.10 -17.34
CA VAL A 43 20.01 -9.51 -18.40
C VAL A 43 19.86 -7.98 -18.51
N LEU A 44 18.76 -7.39 -18.02
CA LEU A 44 18.51 -5.95 -18.08
C LEU A 44 18.36 -5.34 -16.69
N PRO A 45 19.17 -4.32 -16.33
CA PRO A 45 19.02 -3.60 -15.08
C PRO A 45 17.65 -2.90 -15.03
N ARG A 46 16.86 -3.17 -13.99
CA ARG A 46 15.58 -2.49 -13.76
C ARG A 46 15.76 -1.42 -12.69
N LEU A 47 15.31 -0.20 -12.98
CA LEU A 47 15.22 0.85 -11.98
C LEU A 47 13.99 0.60 -11.10
N VAL A 48 14.21 0.40 -9.81
CA VAL A 48 13.15 0.18 -8.82
C VAL A 48 13.22 1.31 -7.80
N ARG A 49 12.09 1.95 -7.52
CA ARG A 49 11.98 2.90 -6.42
C ARG A 49 11.69 2.15 -5.13
N GLN A 50 12.54 2.33 -4.14
CA GLN A 50 12.40 1.74 -2.82
C GLN A 50 12.40 2.86 -1.77
N PRO A 51 11.73 2.65 -0.62
CA PRO A 51 11.84 3.57 0.49
C PRO A 51 13.29 3.57 1.00
N SER A 52 13.84 4.75 1.31
CA SER A 52 15.21 4.85 1.86
C SER A 52 15.25 4.94 3.38
N ASN A 53 14.17 5.39 4.01
CA ASN A 53 14.05 5.66 5.44
C ASN A 53 12.88 4.91 6.11
N ALA A 54 12.33 3.90 5.43
CA ALA A 54 11.21 3.11 5.92
C ALA A 54 11.27 1.68 5.39
N ASN A 55 10.67 0.77 6.16
CA ASN A 55 10.36 -0.60 5.74
C ASN A 55 8.88 -0.66 5.36
N ILE A 56 8.56 -1.29 4.22
CA ILE A 56 7.20 -1.49 3.75
C ILE A 56 6.91 -2.98 3.69
N LEU A 57 5.84 -3.41 4.36
CA LEU A 57 5.21 -4.71 4.20
C LEU A 57 3.88 -4.53 3.46
N PHE A 58 3.70 -5.28 2.37
CA PHE A 58 2.46 -5.28 1.61
C PHE A 58 2.07 -6.72 1.28
N GLU A 59 0.98 -7.18 1.89
CA GLU A 59 0.48 -8.55 1.79
C GLU A 59 -0.95 -8.52 1.23
N PRO A 60 -1.10 -8.57 -0.10
CA PRO A 60 -2.41 -8.69 -0.73
C PRO A 60 -3.00 -10.09 -0.49
N THR A 61 -4.32 -10.15 -0.34
CA THR A 61 -5.10 -11.40 -0.29
C THR A 61 -6.24 -11.28 -1.31
N PRO A 62 -6.92 -12.38 -1.69
CA PRO A 62 -7.96 -12.31 -2.72
C PRO A 62 -9.05 -11.26 -2.45
N TYR A 63 -9.38 -10.96 -1.19
CA TYR A 63 -10.45 -10.02 -0.81
C TYR A 63 -9.96 -8.81 -0.03
N GLY A 64 -8.65 -8.56 0.00
CA GLY A 64 -8.12 -7.58 0.92
C GLY A 64 -6.62 -7.38 0.81
N PHE A 65 -6.07 -6.67 1.76
CA PHE A 65 -4.63 -6.52 1.91
C PHE A 65 -4.28 -6.05 3.32
N TYR A 66 -3.05 -6.36 3.71
CA TYR A 66 -2.36 -5.71 4.81
C TYR A 66 -1.25 -4.82 4.26
N PHE A 67 -1.20 -3.58 4.73
CA PHE A 67 -0.10 -2.66 4.48
C PHE A 67 0.44 -2.16 5.81
N GLU A 68 1.75 -2.16 5.93
CA GLU A 68 2.47 -1.54 7.03
C GLU A 68 3.69 -0.79 6.51
N CYS A 69 3.87 0.43 6.97
CA CYS A 69 5.06 1.22 6.76
C CYS A 69 5.62 1.67 8.10
N THR A 70 6.87 1.30 8.38
CA THR A 70 7.55 1.59 9.64
C THR A 70 8.84 2.33 9.33
N GLY A 71 9.04 3.50 9.93
CA GLY A 71 10.31 4.23 9.81
C GLY A 71 11.49 3.38 10.32
N ASN A 72 12.65 3.50 9.67
CA ASN A 72 13.83 2.69 9.99
C ASN A 72 14.99 3.50 10.58
N GLU A 73 14.78 4.78 10.85
CA GLU A 73 15.72 5.67 11.51
C GLU A 73 15.36 5.77 13.00
N GLU A 74 16.36 5.85 13.89
CA GLU A 74 16.11 5.98 15.34
C GLU A 74 15.24 7.21 15.69
N SER A 75 15.32 8.27 14.88
CA SER A 75 14.54 9.49 15.05
C SER A 75 13.13 9.43 14.46
N ASP A 76 12.78 8.37 13.72
CA ASP A 76 11.47 8.23 13.09
C ASP A 76 10.95 6.79 13.24
N GLN A 77 10.24 6.54 14.34
CA GLN A 77 9.57 5.27 14.63
C GLN A 77 8.10 5.26 14.22
N ARG A 78 7.67 6.21 13.39
CA ARG A 78 6.25 6.29 12.98
C ARG A 78 5.85 5.02 12.23
N ARG A 79 4.68 4.51 12.60
CA ARG A 79 4.08 3.29 12.07
C ARG A 79 2.73 3.62 11.44
N TYR A 80 2.57 3.26 10.18
CA TYR A 80 1.34 3.45 9.40
C TYR A 80 0.81 2.08 9.02
N VAL A 81 -0.40 1.73 9.45
CA VAL A 81 -1.02 0.43 9.17
C VAL A 81 -2.36 0.64 8.46
N LEU A 82 -2.56 -0.05 7.35
CA LEU A 82 -3.84 -0.08 6.64
C LEU A 82 -4.22 -1.53 6.35
N LYS A 83 -5.30 -2.00 6.98
CA LYS A 83 -5.83 -3.34 6.80
C LYS A 83 -7.22 -3.29 6.19
N VAL A 84 -7.42 -4.03 5.10
CA VAL A 84 -8.71 -4.15 4.41
C VAL A 84 -9.00 -5.63 4.20
N ASN A 85 -10.17 -6.11 4.63
CA ASN A 85 -10.54 -7.54 4.55
C ASN A 85 -11.70 -7.85 3.60
N TYR A 86 -12.42 -6.83 3.10
CA TYR A 86 -13.68 -7.02 2.36
C TYR A 86 -13.77 -6.10 1.14
N LEU A 87 -12.88 -6.29 0.16
CA LEU A 87 -12.97 -5.61 -1.13
C LEU A 87 -14.26 -6.01 -1.87
N PRO A 88 -14.80 -5.13 -2.74
CA PRO A 88 -16.02 -5.41 -3.52
C PRO A 88 -15.93 -6.66 -4.42
N GLY A 89 -14.73 -7.09 -4.77
CA GLY A 89 -14.49 -8.32 -5.52
C GLY A 89 -13.05 -8.80 -5.38
N GLU A 90 -12.76 -9.93 -6.02
CA GLU A 90 -11.44 -10.54 -5.93
C GLU A 90 -10.35 -9.74 -6.65
N ILE A 91 -9.17 -9.70 -6.03
CA ILE A 91 -7.91 -9.28 -6.64
C ILE A 91 -7.02 -10.50 -6.93
N ILE A 92 -5.99 -10.31 -7.74
CA ILE A 92 -4.94 -11.30 -8.04
C ILE A 92 -3.70 -10.89 -7.22
N PRO A 93 -3.46 -11.47 -6.03
CA PRO A 93 -2.41 -11.01 -5.11
C PRO A 93 -1.02 -10.92 -5.73
N GLU A 94 -0.67 -11.88 -6.59
CA GLU A 94 0.64 -12.00 -7.23
C GLU A 94 0.87 -10.91 -8.28
N GLU A 95 -0.20 -10.28 -8.79
CA GLU A 95 -0.14 -9.15 -9.73
C GLU A 95 -0.35 -7.79 -9.04
N CYS A 96 -0.56 -7.79 -7.72
CA CYS A 96 -0.61 -6.56 -6.94
C CYS A 96 0.81 -6.05 -6.65
N SER A 97 0.95 -4.74 -6.55
CA SER A 97 2.26 -4.12 -6.30
C SER A 97 2.10 -2.81 -5.55
N TYR A 98 3.21 -2.24 -5.10
CA TYR A 98 3.23 -0.89 -4.57
C TYR A 98 4.32 -0.05 -5.24
N ARG A 99 4.18 1.27 -5.11
CA ARG A 99 5.18 2.26 -5.55
C ARG A 99 5.36 3.30 -4.46
N VAL A 100 6.60 3.71 -4.24
CA VAL A 100 6.92 4.79 -3.30
C VAL A 100 7.10 6.10 -4.07
N CYS A 101 6.37 7.10 -3.62
CA CYS A 101 6.45 8.50 -4.04
C CYS A 101 6.91 9.34 -2.85
N THR A 102 7.21 10.61 -3.08
CA THR A 102 7.48 11.55 -1.97
C THR A 102 6.22 11.68 -1.12
N ASP A 103 6.35 11.44 0.19
CA ASP A 103 5.27 11.53 1.19
C ASP A 103 4.06 10.60 0.96
N MET A 104 4.20 9.59 0.10
CA MET A 104 3.09 8.72 -0.30
C MET A 104 3.54 7.33 -0.73
N VAL A 105 2.71 6.33 -0.44
CA VAL A 105 2.79 4.99 -1.02
C VAL A 105 1.53 4.74 -1.86
N GLU A 106 1.71 4.33 -3.12
CA GLU A 106 0.61 3.88 -3.97
C GLU A 106 0.56 2.35 -3.98
N LEU A 107 -0.52 1.75 -3.49
CA LEU A 107 -0.83 0.35 -3.71
C LEU A 107 -1.63 0.22 -5.02
N ILE A 108 -1.25 -0.75 -5.85
CA ILE A 108 -1.88 -1.04 -7.14
C ILE A 108 -2.44 -2.45 -7.04
N LEU A 109 -3.77 -2.54 -6.97
CA LEU A 109 -4.48 -3.81 -6.85
C LEU A 109 -4.96 -4.26 -8.23
N ARG A 110 -4.57 -5.46 -8.63
CA ARG A 110 -5.04 -6.09 -9.86
C ARG A 110 -6.35 -6.81 -9.59
N LYS A 111 -7.44 -6.42 -10.26
CA LYS A 111 -8.71 -7.14 -10.14
C LYS A 111 -8.70 -8.45 -10.91
N LYS A 112 -9.37 -9.46 -10.38
CA LYS A 112 -9.61 -10.72 -11.08
C LYS A 112 -10.64 -10.57 -12.21
N VAL A 113 -11.63 -9.70 -12.02
CA VAL A 113 -12.66 -9.38 -13.01
C VAL A 113 -12.59 -7.90 -13.38
N ALA A 114 -12.61 -7.60 -14.67
CA ALA A 114 -12.51 -6.24 -15.19
C ALA A 114 -13.87 -5.52 -15.17
N ASN A 115 -14.27 -5.00 -14.01
CA ASN A 115 -15.47 -4.19 -13.80
C ASN A 115 -15.17 -2.97 -12.92
N PHE A 116 -16.00 -1.93 -12.98
CA PHE A 116 -15.86 -0.78 -12.10
C PHE A 116 -16.45 -1.07 -10.71
N TRP A 117 -15.80 -0.59 -9.65
CA TRP A 117 -16.27 -0.63 -8.25
C TRP A 117 -16.60 0.78 -7.74
N THR A 118 -16.99 1.67 -8.65
CA THR A 118 -17.07 3.11 -8.40
C THR A 118 -17.98 3.44 -7.21
N ASP A 119 -19.17 2.83 -7.13
CA ASP A 119 -20.15 3.11 -6.07
C ASP A 119 -19.68 2.62 -4.70
N GLU A 120 -18.96 1.50 -4.65
CA GLU A 120 -18.39 0.96 -3.43
C GLU A 120 -17.19 1.78 -2.96
N LEU A 121 -16.29 2.16 -3.87
CA LEU A 121 -15.09 2.93 -3.55
C LEU A 121 -15.39 4.37 -3.14
N LEU A 122 -16.50 4.96 -3.61
CA LEU A 122 -16.98 6.27 -3.15
C LEU A 122 -17.29 6.32 -1.65
N ARG A 123 -17.57 5.16 -1.03
CA ARG A 123 -17.81 5.05 0.43
C ARG A 123 -16.52 4.89 1.24
N GLY A 124 -15.37 4.82 0.57
CA GLY A 124 -14.09 4.48 1.18
C GLY A 124 -13.85 2.97 1.28
N LEU A 125 -12.64 2.59 1.68
CA LEU A 125 -12.29 1.19 1.91
C LEU A 125 -12.79 0.74 3.29
N PRO A 126 -13.23 -0.53 3.43
CA PRO A 126 -13.63 -1.07 4.73
C PRO A 126 -12.38 -1.39 5.57
N VAL A 127 -11.84 -0.35 6.19
CA VAL A 127 -10.66 -0.44 7.05
C VAL A 127 -11.00 -1.14 8.35
N VAL A 128 -10.19 -2.14 8.70
CA VAL A 128 -10.27 -2.86 9.98
C VAL A 128 -9.37 -2.15 10.98
N LYS A 129 -9.93 -1.80 12.15
CA LYS A 129 -9.18 -1.31 13.30
C LYS A 129 -8.57 -2.47 14.08
#